data_AF-A0A3L6NV51-F1
#
_entry.id   AF-A0A3L6NV51-F1
#
_cell.length_a   1.000
_cell.length_b   1.000
_cell.length_c   1.000
_cell.angle_alpha   90.00
_cell.angle_beta   90.00
_cell.angle_gamma   90.00
#
_symmetry.space_group_name_H-M   'P 1'
#
loop_
_entity.id
_entity.type
_entity.pdbx_description
1 polymer ?
#
loop_
_entity_poly.entity_id
_entity_poly.type
_entity_poly.pdbx_seq_one_letter_code
_entity_poly.pdbx_strand_id
1 'polypeptide(L)'
;MSFRFPYHETPSEGSFNREFNDAEKGQYDNSGMALAPLSKVYPSDKADGHLTAFPPVHEGNIWSATQSTSSFHNSCKSNSSLPILPKQKITPTPPKKQEPRKSTLFVLWFNTYKRLFTFVVTLNLVGIILTSVGKFQYAQDHLGSMVLGNLLFAILMRNELFFRILYMAFIYGLRSWAPLRMKLMAASFLQHVGGVHSGCALSGTAWLVYYIVQILSHRSIREPAVLISGIVTVVFIITSVLSALPWVRNNHHNIFERYHRFAGWLGLAATWSFVVLSNSYDATSGKDNSNAQSLITTENIWFTIFMTILIALPWVTIRQVPVEVEIPSSKVAVLRFNRGMQQGLLGRIGRSALMEYHAFGIISEGRHSPYHYMVCGVQGDFTKSLVADPPTKIWTRELKFAGIGHASAMFKRGIRVCTGTGIGAALSTCIQSKNWFLIWIGSDQINTFGSTISRLIHDNIEPDRMILWDTKERGGRPDTMQLLKDTWNNFGAEVIFITSNMKGNDEMMQGCREEGMHAFGTLWDF
;
A
#
# COMPACT_ATOMS: atom_id res chain seq x y z
N MET A 1 19.49 -26.13 -31.53
CA MET A 1 18.21 -25.58 -31.05
C MET A 1 18.35 -24.06 -30.96
N SER A 2 17.50 -23.30 -31.65
CA SER A 2 17.55 -21.83 -31.67
C SER A 2 16.32 -21.28 -30.96
N PHE A 3 16.52 -20.46 -29.93
CA PHE A 3 15.44 -19.77 -29.22
C PHE A 3 15.22 -18.39 -29.84
N ARG A 4 14.03 -18.18 -30.43
CA ARG A 4 13.59 -16.85 -30.88
C ARG A 4 12.97 -16.08 -29.71
N PHE A 5 13.34 -14.83 -29.55
CA PHE A 5 12.57 -13.84 -28.77
C PHE A 5 11.41 -13.30 -29.63
N PRO A 6 10.24 -13.00 -29.03
CA PRO A 6 9.19 -12.25 -29.69
C PRO A 6 9.52 -10.75 -29.76
N TYR A 7 8.92 -10.06 -30.73
CA TYR A 7 9.21 -8.67 -31.09
C TYR A 7 8.78 -7.65 -30.02
N HIS A 8 9.50 -6.54 -29.95
CA HIS A 8 9.08 -5.31 -29.28
C HIS A 8 8.10 -4.54 -30.18
N GLU A 9 6.92 -4.19 -29.66
CA GLU A 9 6.15 -3.04 -30.18
C GLU A 9 6.61 -1.76 -29.47
N THR A 10 6.80 -0.70 -30.25
CA THR A 10 7.13 0.65 -29.75
C THR A 10 5.85 1.43 -29.44
N PRO A 11 5.61 1.90 -28.20
CA PRO A 11 4.47 2.76 -27.91
C PRO A 11 4.66 4.15 -28.51
N SER A 12 3.60 4.73 -29.07
CA SER A 12 3.58 6.10 -29.57
C SER A 12 3.60 7.13 -28.43
N GLU A 13 4.30 8.24 -28.63
CA GLU A 13 4.31 9.37 -27.69
C GLU A 13 2.92 10.04 -27.63
N GLY A 14 2.31 10.10 -26.43
CA GLY A 14 1.14 10.94 -26.18
C GLY A 14 0.06 10.40 -25.24
N SER A 15 -0.02 9.08 -24.99
CA SER A 15 -1.19 8.49 -24.28
C SER A 15 -1.12 8.56 -22.73
N PHE A 16 0.09 8.48 -22.15
CA PHE A 16 0.30 8.02 -20.77
C PHE A 16 -0.28 8.88 -19.62
N ASN A 17 -0.73 10.12 -19.85
CA ASN A 17 -1.25 11.01 -18.80
C ASN A 17 -2.79 10.99 -18.64
N ARG A 18 -3.53 10.21 -19.44
CA ARG A 18 -5.00 10.12 -19.31
C ARG A 18 -5.47 9.07 -18.30
N GLU A 19 -4.94 7.84 -18.39
CA GLU A 19 -5.46 6.70 -17.61
C GLU A 19 -5.43 6.89 -16.08
N PHE A 20 -4.44 7.61 -15.54
CA PHE A 20 -4.38 7.96 -14.10
C PHE A 20 -5.48 8.93 -13.63
N ASN A 21 -6.12 9.68 -14.54
CA ASN A 21 -7.21 10.60 -14.24
C ASN A 21 -8.60 9.99 -14.45
N ASP A 22 -8.70 8.99 -15.34
CA ASP A 22 -10.01 8.55 -15.83
C ASP A 22 -10.74 7.62 -14.83
N ALA A 23 -10.03 7.06 -13.84
CA ALA A 23 -10.64 6.40 -12.67
C ALA A 23 -11.46 7.37 -11.77
N GLU A 24 -11.26 8.69 -11.87
CA GLU A 24 -12.08 9.71 -11.19
C GLU A 24 -13.10 10.40 -12.11
N LYS A 25 -13.16 10.05 -13.40
CA LYS A 25 -14.16 10.59 -14.34
C LYS A 25 -15.21 9.55 -14.68
N GLY A 26 -16.43 9.80 -14.20
CA GLY A 26 -17.61 9.24 -14.86
C GLY A 26 -17.75 9.86 -16.24
N GLN A 27 -17.22 9.21 -17.28
CA GLN A 27 -17.47 9.60 -18.65
C GLN A 27 -18.94 9.29 -18.99
N TYR A 28 -19.65 10.33 -19.42
CA TYR A 28 -20.95 10.20 -20.07
C TYR A 28 -20.71 9.71 -21.50
N ASP A 29 -21.41 8.65 -21.91
CA ASP A 29 -21.46 8.23 -23.30
C ASP A 29 -22.08 9.33 -24.17
N ASN A 30 -21.42 9.66 -25.29
CA ASN A 30 -22.04 10.43 -26.37
C ASN A 30 -21.29 10.27 -27.70
N SER A 31 -21.39 9.08 -28.30
CA SER A 31 -21.11 8.83 -29.72
C SER A 31 -21.88 7.58 -30.15
N GLY A 32 -22.84 7.74 -31.07
CA GLY A 32 -23.87 6.73 -31.33
C GLY A 32 -23.64 5.83 -32.55
N MET A 33 -24.64 4.96 -32.74
CA MET A 33 -24.95 4.14 -33.92
C MET A 33 -24.05 2.93 -34.24
N ALA A 34 -24.60 1.73 -33.99
CA ALA A 34 -25.12 0.90 -35.09
C ALA A 34 -26.25 -0.02 -34.58
N LEU A 35 -27.34 -0.12 -35.35
CA LEU A 35 -28.50 -1.01 -35.10
C LEU A 35 -28.55 -2.07 -36.21
N ALA A 36 -28.63 -3.36 -35.86
CA ALA A 36 -29.26 -4.45 -36.64
C ALA A 36 -28.94 -5.84 -36.03
N PRO A 37 -29.75 -6.90 -36.28
CA PRO A 37 -31.21 -6.90 -36.36
C PRO A 37 -31.87 -8.04 -35.53
N LEU A 38 -33.18 -7.92 -35.31
CA LEU A 38 -34.03 -8.93 -34.67
C LEU A 38 -34.36 -10.11 -35.61
N SER A 39 -34.09 -11.35 -35.21
CA SER A 39 -34.50 -12.62 -35.86
C SER A 39 -34.03 -13.80 -34.99
N LYS A 40 -34.76 -14.88 -34.69
CA LYS A 40 -36.10 -15.38 -35.09
C LYS A 40 -36.73 -16.21 -33.95
N VAL A 41 -38.05 -16.31 -33.94
CA VAL A 41 -38.84 -17.28 -33.14
C VAL A 41 -38.91 -18.62 -33.88
N TYR A 42 -38.88 -19.75 -33.16
CA TYR A 42 -39.59 -21.00 -33.52
C TYR A 42 -40.14 -21.68 -32.24
N PRO A 43 -41.22 -22.50 -32.31
CA PRO A 43 -42.13 -22.73 -31.17
C PRO A 43 -42.23 -24.19 -30.66
N SER A 44 -42.91 -24.36 -29.50
CA SER A 44 -43.59 -25.57 -28.97
C SER A 44 -42.74 -26.83 -28.71
N ASP A 45 -43.01 -27.68 -27.71
CA ASP A 45 -44.33 -28.11 -27.23
C ASP A 45 -44.28 -28.88 -25.88
N LYS A 46 -45.46 -29.07 -25.25
CA LYS A 46 -45.80 -29.96 -24.09
C LYS A 46 -45.20 -29.60 -22.72
N ALA A 47 -45.97 -29.23 -21.69
CA ALA A 47 -47.16 -29.84 -21.03
C ALA A 47 -46.80 -30.91 -19.98
N ASP A 48 -46.98 -30.58 -18.70
CA ASP A 48 -47.88 -31.25 -17.74
C ASP A 48 -47.67 -30.72 -16.30
N GLY A 49 -48.68 -30.80 -15.43
CA GLY A 49 -48.47 -30.84 -13.97
C GLY A 49 -49.12 -29.77 -13.07
N HIS A 50 -50.40 -29.98 -12.76
CA HIS A 50 -51.06 -29.70 -11.47
C HIS A 50 -51.35 -28.28 -10.94
N LEU A 51 -52.66 -28.01 -10.87
CA LEU A 51 -53.34 -27.02 -10.04
C LEU A 51 -53.44 -27.44 -8.55
N THR A 52 -53.39 -26.45 -7.65
CA THR A 52 -54.34 -26.20 -6.53
C THR A 52 -54.26 -24.69 -6.22
N ALA A 53 -55.27 -23.81 -6.28
CA ALA A 53 -56.73 -23.84 -6.10
C ALA A 53 -57.22 -23.78 -4.63
N PHE A 54 -57.52 -22.55 -4.15
CA PHE A 54 -58.67 -22.17 -3.32
C PHE A 54 -58.89 -20.63 -3.41
N PRO A 55 -60.11 -20.08 -3.17
CA PRO A 55 -60.64 -18.99 -4.02
C PRO A 55 -61.30 -17.86 -3.15
N PRO A 56 -62.37 -17.12 -3.53
CA PRO A 56 -62.34 -15.64 -3.44
C PRO A 56 -63.57 -15.01 -2.71
N VAL A 57 -63.79 -13.70 -2.94
CA VAL A 57 -65.06 -12.93 -2.83
C VAL A 57 -65.48 -12.43 -1.43
N HIS A 58 -65.50 -11.11 -1.22
CA HIS A 58 -66.77 -10.35 -1.22
C HIS A 58 -66.62 -8.82 -1.31
N GLU A 59 -67.47 -8.20 -2.14
CA GLU A 59 -67.75 -6.75 -2.19
C GLU A 59 -68.96 -6.38 -1.30
N GLY A 60 -69.13 -5.08 -1.03
CA GLY A 60 -70.40 -4.43 -0.65
C GLY A 60 -70.19 -3.19 0.24
N ASN A 61 -70.31 -1.93 -0.23
CA ASN A 61 -71.46 -1.16 -0.74
C ASN A 61 -72.24 -0.36 0.33
N ILE A 62 -73.10 0.57 -0.18
CA ILE A 62 -74.05 1.49 0.51
C ILE A 62 -73.36 2.79 0.98
N TRP A 63 -73.79 4.04 0.68
CA TRP A 63 -74.90 4.69 -0.09
C TRP A 63 -74.45 6.17 -0.39
N SER A 64 -75.04 7.06 -1.20
CA SER A 64 -75.90 7.01 -2.41
C SER A 64 -76.21 8.45 -2.92
N ALA A 65 -76.30 8.66 -4.25
CA ALA A 65 -77.03 9.77 -4.93
C ALA A 65 -76.48 11.22 -4.74
N THR A 66 -76.68 12.19 -5.66
CA THR A 66 -77.75 12.32 -6.69
C THR A 66 -77.23 12.97 -7.99
N GLN A 67 -77.94 12.72 -9.09
CA GLN A 67 -77.65 13.20 -10.45
C GLN A 67 -78.01 14.68 -10.69
N SER A 68 -77.33 15.32 -11.64
CA SER A 68 -77.98 16.25 -12.59
C SER A 68 -77.18 16.34 -13.89
N THR A 69 -77.81 16.01 -15.01
CA THR A 69 -77.22 16.01 -16.36
C THR A 69 -77.46 17.32 -17.11
N SER A 70 -76.47 17.84 -17.82
CA SER A 70 -76.68 18.36 -19.19
C SER A 70 -75.38 18.49 -19.99
N SER A 71 -75.53 18.27 -21.29
CA SER A 71 -74.49 18.32 -22.33
C SER A 71 -74.02 19.74 -22.65
N PHE A 72 -72.76 19.92 -23.06
CA PHE A 72 -72.42 20.24 -24.46
C PHE A 72 -70.89 20.21 -24.71
N HIS A 73 -70.49 19.76 -25.90
CA HIS A 73 -69.10 19.68 -26.34
C HIS A 73 -68.62 21.05 -26.88
N ASN A 74 -67.51 21.60 -26.35
CA ASN A 74 -66.24 21.74 -27.11
C ASN A 74 -65.16 22.60 -26.45
N SER A 75 -63.96 22.01 -26.38
CA SER A 75 -62.64 22.63 -26.57
C SER A 75 -62.28 23.94 -25.84
N CYS A 76 -61.59 23.81 -24.70
CA CYS A 76 -60.30 24.47 -24.52
C CYS A 76 -59.36 23.65 -23.64
N LYS A 77 -58.08 23.59 -24.03
CA LYS A 77 -57.03 22.83 -23.33
C LYS A 77 -56.53 23.61 -22.12
N SER A 78 -56.47 22.96 -20.95
CA SER A 78 -55.44 23.29 -19.96
C SER A 78 -55.05 22.04 -19.17
N ASN A 79 -53.77 21.65 -19.26
CA ASN A 79 -53.21 20.58 -18.44
C ASN A 79 -52.72 21.20 -17.13
N SER A 80 -53.45 20.98 -16.03
CA SER A 80 -53.03 21.38 -14.68
C SER A 80 -52.06 20.36 -14.06
N SER A 81 -50.94 20.10 -14.72
CA SER A 81 -49.80 19.42 -14.07
C SER A 81 -49.11 20.40 -13.12
N LEU A 82 -49.23 20.15 -11.81
CA LEU A 82 -48.49 20.86 -10.76
C LEU A 82 -46.99 20.87 -11.10
N PRO A 83 -46.28 22.03 -11.05
CA PRO A 83 -44.86 22.06 -11.28
C PRO A 83 -44.13 21.34 -10.15
N ILE A 84 -43.55 20.17 -10.46
CA ILE A 84 -42.50 19.59 -9.62
C ILE A 84 -41.34 20.58 -9.68
N LEU A 85 -41.09 21.33 -8.61
CA LEU A 85 -39.89 22.17 -8.52
C LEU A 85 -38.67 21.27 -8.78
N PRO A 86 -37.81 21.61 -9.76
CA PRO A 86 -36.58 20.86 -9.95
C PRO A 86 -35.76 20.99 -8.67
N LYS A 87 -35.32 19.87 -8.09
CA LYS A 87 -34.33 19.88 -7.01
C LYS A 87 -33.11 20.64 -7.50
N GLN A 88 -32.95 21.89 -7.04
CA GLN A 88 -31.76 22.67 -7.34
C GLN A 88 -30.56 21.88 -6.81
N LYS A 89 -29.76 21.34 -7.73
CA LYS A 89 -28.36 21.04 -7.43
C LYS A 89 -27.71 22.39 -7.14
N ILE A 90 -27.68 22.76 -5.86
CA ILE A 90 -26.75 23.76 -5.35
C ILE A 90 -25.38 23.13 -5.54
N THR A 91 -24.75 23.38 -6.68
CA THR A 91 -23.35 23.06 -6.90
C THR A 91 -22.56 24.01 -6.00
N PRO A 92 -21.95 23.56 -4.88
CA PRO A 92 -21.14 24.45 -4.08
C PRO A 92 -20.01 24.98 -4.95
N THR A 93 -19.81 26.30 -4.95
CA THR A 93 -18.68 26.91 -5.63
C THR A 93 -17.41 26.25 -5.11
N PRO A 94 -16.51 25.76 -5.98
CA PRO A 94 -15.31 25.09 -5.50
C PRO A 94 -14.52 26.07 -4.61
N PRO A 95 -14.13 25.66 -3.39
CA PRO A 95 -13.37 26.54 -2.51
C PRO A 95 -12.12 27.02 -3.24
N LYS A 96 -11.82 28.32 -3.15
CA LYS A 96 -10.58 28.88 -3.73
C LYS A 96 -9.41 28.15 -3.08
N LYS A 97 -8.79 27.22 -3.82
CA LYS A 97 -7.56 26.57 -3.42
C LYS A 97 -6.51 27.65 -3.19
N GLN A 98 -6.16 27.87 -1.92
CA GLN A 98 -4.99 28.66 -1.59
C GLN A 98 -3.78 27.85 -2.04
N GLU A 99 -2.85 28.47 -2.77
CA GLU A 99 -1.62 27.79 -3.15
C GLU A 99 -0.77 27.56 -1.89
N PRO A 100 -0.27 26.33 -1.67
CA PRO A 100 0.51 26.01 -0.49
C PRO A 100 1.82 26.80 -0.48
N ARG A 101 2.20 27.28 0.70
CA ARG A 101 3.45 28.01 0.91
C ARG A 101 4.63 27.15 0.44
N LYS A 102 5.59 27.77 -0.26
CA LYS A 102 6.82 27.08 -0.74
C LYS A 102 7.59 26.37 0.40
N SER A 103 7.53 26.90 1.62
CA SER A 103 8.09 26.25 2.82
C SER A 103 7.34 24.98 3.24
N THR A 104 6.00 24.97 3.14
CA THR A 104 5.16 23.77 3.33
C THR A 104 5.55 22.68 2.34
N LEU A 105 5.62 23.03 1.05
CA LEU A 105 6.05 22.12 -0.02
C LEU A 105 7.46 21.55 0.24
N PHE A 106 8.43 22.40 0.60
CA PHE A 106 9.79 21.94 0.91
C PHE A 106 9.84 21.00 2.13
N VAL A 107 9.09 21.28 3.19
CA VAL A 107 9.06 20.42 4.39
C VAL A 107 8.42 19.06 4.12
N LEU A 108 7.38 19.01 3.27
CA LEU A 108 6.72 17.76 2.86
C LEU A 108 7.58 16.97 1.85
N TRP A 109 8.28 17.66 0.95
CA TRP A 109 9.25 17.03 0.05
C TRP A 109 10.45 16.47 0.84
N PHE A 110 11.10 17.28 1.67
CA PHE A 110 12.17 16.88 2.58
C PHE A 110 11.61 16.28 3.88
N ASN A 111 10.77 15.27 3.71
CA ASN A 111 10.19 14.47 4.78
C ASN A 111 11.24 13.64 5.54
N THR A 112 10.79 12.95 6.59
CA THR A 112 11.64 12.13 7.46
C THR A 112 12.38 11.01 6.69
N TYR A 113 11.87 10.53 5.56
CA TYR A 113 12.54 9.49 4.75
C TYR A 113 13.81 10.09 4.13
N LYS A 114 13.68 11.25 3.47
CA LYS A 114 14.83 11.93 2.85
C LYS A 114 15.85 12.38 3.91
N ARG A 115 15.39 12.83 5.08
CA ARG A 115 16.27 13.17 6.23
C ARG A 115 17.08 11.96 6.73
N LEU A 116 16.43 10.83 6.96
CA LEU A 116 17.10 9.59 7.41
C LEU A 116 18.07 9.06 6.35
N PHE A 117 17.68 9.11 5.08
CA PHE A 117 18.55 8.76 3.95
C PHE A 117 19.81 9.64 3.91
N THR A 118 19.64 10.97 3.89
CA THR A 118 20.76 11.92 3.87
C THR A 118 21.67 11.72 5.08
N PHE A 119 21.11 11.57 6.28
CA PHE A 119 21.90 11.33 7.50
C PHE A 119 22.80 10.09 7.38
N VAL A 120 22.23 8.95 6.97
CA VAL A 120 22.99 7.69 6.84
C VAL A 120 24.05 7.76 5.73
N VAL A 121 23.71 8.35 4.57
CA VAL A 121 24.65 8.47 3.45
C VAL A 121 25.78 9.44 3.78
N THR A 122 25.48 10.60 4.39
CA THR A 122 26.51 11.57 4.81
C THR A 122 27.44 10.97 5.86
N LEU A 123 26.91 10.25 6.86
CA LEU A 123 27.73 9.60 7.88
C LEU A 123 28.70 8.56 7.28
N ASN A 124 28.20 7.72 6.36
CA ASN A 124 29.05 6.74 5.68
C ASN A 124 30.05 7.39 4.72
N LEU A 125 29.66 8.43 3.98
CA LEU A 125 30.56 9.18 3.09
C LEU A 125 31.72 9.82 3.86
N VAL A 126 31.44 10.44 5.01
CA VAL A 126 32.47 10.94 5.94
C VAL A 126 33.37 9.80 6.41
N GLY A 127 32.80 8.63 6.74
CA GLY A 127 33.57 7.43 7.08
C GLY A 127 34.53 6.99 5.96
N ILE A 128 34.06 6.90 4.71
CA ILE A 128 34.89 6.54 3.54
C ILE A 128 36.01 7.56 3.34
N ILE A 129 35.71 8.86 3.43
CA ILE A 129 36.71 9.94 3.30
C ILE A 129 37.76 9.84 4.41
N LEU A 130 37.36 9.69 5.68
CA LEU A 130 38.30 9.56 6.80
C LEU A 130 39.16 8.29 6.68
N THR A 131 38.61 7.21 6.12
CA THR A 131 39.34 5.97 5.86
C THR A 131 40.38 6.16 4.76
N SER A 132 40.04 6.86 3.67
CA SER A 132 40.97 7.07 2.55
C SER A 132 42.11 8.04 2.87
N VAL A 133 41.93 8.98 3.82
CA VAL A 133 42.99 9.90 4.29
C VAL A 133 43.78 9.41 5.51
N GLY A 134 43.64 8.14 5.92
CA GLY A 134 44.42 7.60 7.05
C GLY A 134 43.95 8.03 8.43
N LYS A 135 42.69 8.44 8.60
CA LYS A 135 42.13 8.98 9.86
C LYS A 135 41.05 8.11 10.51
N PHE A 136 40.70 6.97 9.92
CA PHE A 136 39.74 6.01 10.50
C PHE A 136 40.30 4.58 10.49
N GLN A 137 41.24 4.31 11.40
CA GLN A 137 41.98 3.05 11.48
C GLN A 137 41.07 1.81 11.50
N TYR A 138 40.07 1.79 12.39
CA TYR A 138 39.13 0.66 12.49
C TYR A 138 38.54 0.26 11.13
N ALA A 139 38.09 1.24 10.33
CA ALA A 139 37.50 0.97 9.03
C ALA A 139 38.52 0.54 7.96
N GLN A 140 39.81 0.89 8.09
CA GLN A 140 40.86 0.34 7.22
C GLN A 140 41.06 -1.15 7.48
N ASP A 141 41.09 -1.54 8.75
CA ASP A 141 41.31 -2.92 9.18
C ASP A 141 40.05 -3.80 8.97
N HIS A 142 38.86 -3.19 9.04
CA HIS A 142 37.55 -3.88 9.03
C HIS A 142 36.64 -3.44 7.86
N LEU A 143 37.19 -3.29 6.65
CA LEU A 143 36.44 -2.87 5.45
C LEU A 143 35.23 -3.77 5.16
N GLY A 144 35.38 -5.09 5.29
CA GLY A 144 34.29 -6.05 5.11
C GLY A 144 33.12 -5.78 6.07
N SER A 145 33.43 -5.42 7.31
CA SER A 145 32.46 -5.13 8.37
C SER A 145 31.69 -3.84 8.09
N MET A 146 32.34 -2.81 7.54
CA MET A 146 31.68 -1.57 7.10
C MET A 146 30.69 -1.83 5.95
N VAL A 147 31.01 -2.75 5.04
CA VAL A 147 30.08 -3.22 3.99
C VAL A 147 28.91 -3.98 4.61
N LEU A 148 29.21 -5.08 5.29
CA LEU A 148 28.23 -6.06 5.73
C LEU A 148 27.33 -5.52 6.84
N GLY A 149 27.83 -4.66 7.73
CA GLY A 149 27.02 -3.97 8.73
C GLY A 149 25.98 -3.06 8.10
N ASN A 150 26.34 -2.31 7.04
CA ASN A 150 25.38 -1.52 6.26
C ASN A 150 24.35 -2.41 5.54
N LEU A 151 24.78 -3.47 4.86
CA LEU A 151 23.85 -4.36 4.15
C LEU A 151 22.91 -5.10 5.11
N LEU A 152 23.42 -5.57 6.25
CA LEU A 152 22.64 -6.19 7.32
C LEU A 152 21.59 -5.21 7.87
N PHE A 153 21.98 -3.97 8.16
CA PHE A 153 21.03 -2.98 8.66
C PHE A 153 20.00 -2.60 7.59
N ALA A 154 20.39 -2.51 6.32
CA ALA A 154 19.45 -2.31 5.22
C ALA A 154 18.39 -3.43 5.16
N ILE A 155 18.81 -4.70 5.25
CA ILE A 155 17.90 -5.86 5.27
C ILE A 155 17.01 -5.83 6.51
N LEU A 156 17.57 -5.55 7.69
CA LEU A 156 16.82 -5.43 8.94
C LEU A 156 15.73 -4.35 8.85
N MET A 157 16.04 -3.21 8.23
CA MET A 157 15.10 -2.11 7.98
C MET A 157 13.99 -2.42 6.94
N ARG A 158 13.90 -3.65 6.41
CA ARG A 158 12.76 -4.15 5.62
C ARG A 158 12.19 -5.48 6.13
N ASN A 159 12.70 -6.03 7.24
CA ASN A 159 12.22 -7.30 7.77
C ASN A 159 10.89 -7.15 8.53
N GLU A 160 9.87 -7.94 8.17
CA GLU A 160 8.51 -7.84 8.70
C GLU A 160 8.42 -8.16 10.21
N LEU A 161 9.22 -9.10 10.72
CA LEU A 161 9.24 -9.45 12.14
C LEU A 161 9.90 -8.33 12.95
N PHE A 162 11.06 -7.85 12.49
CA PHE A 162 11.75 -6.73 13.13
C PHE A 162 10.84 -5.50 13.20
N PHE A 163 10.13 -5.17 12.11
CA PHE A 163 9.17 -4.05 12.11
C PHE A 163 8.04 -4.25 13.11
N ARG A 164 7.50 -5.47 13.21
CA ARG A 164 6.46 -5.77 14.18
C ARG A 164 6.97 -5.57 15.62
N ILE A 165 8.19 -6.01 15.92
CA ILE A 165 8.86 -5.79 17.22
C ILE A 165 9.10 -4.29 17.46
N LEU A 166 9.62 -3.58 16.47
CA LEU A 166 9.91 -2.14 16.54
C LEU A 166 8.65 -1.32 16.83
N TYR A 167 7.57 -1.54 16.07
CA TYR A 167 6.28 -0.89 16.32
C TYR A 167 5.75 -1.22 17.72
N MET A 168 5.83 -2.48 18.18
CA MET A 168 5.42 -2.84 19.54
C MET A 168 6.26 -2.12 20.61
N ALA A 169 7.57 -2.04 20.45
CA ALA A 169 8.47 -1.35 21.38
C ALA A 169 8.13 0.15 21.49
N PHE A 170 7.92 0.84 20.37
CA PHE A 170 7.48 2.24 20.37
C PHE A 170 6.07 2.42 20.95
N ILE A 171 5.11 1.54 20.62
CA ILE A 171 3.74 1.64 21.13
C ILE A 171 3.70 1.44 22.65
N TYR A 172 4.24 0.33 23.18
CA TYR A 172 4.23 0.08 24.61
C TYR A 172 5.14 1.04 25.38
N GLY A 173 6.28 1.42 24.80
CA GLY A 173 7.23 2.36 25.40
C GLY A 173 6.73 3.79 25.49
N LEU A 174 5.86 4.26 24.58
CA LEU A 174 5.43 5.67 24.52
C LEU A 174 3.95 5.93 24.82
N ARG A 175 3.04 4.96 24.64
CA ARG A 175 1.58 5.24 24.70
C ARG A 175 1.12 5.90 26.01
N SER A 176 1.66 5.47 27.16
CA SER A 176 1.12 5.81 28.48
C SER A 176 1.59 7.15 29.04
N TRP A 177 2.82 7.59 28.72
CA TRP A 177 3.46 8.73 29.38
C TRP A 177 4.06 9.76 28.42
N ALA A 178 4.39 9.38 27.18
CA ALA A 178 5.18 10.26 26.32
C ALA A 178 4.35 11.46 25.81
N PRO A 179 4.91 12.69 25.82
CA PRO A 179 4.28 13.85 25.20
C PRO A 179 3.94 13.62 23.72
N LEU A 180 2.87 14.25 23.24
CA LEU A 180 2.39 14.13 21.85
C LEU A 180 3.51 14.32 20.81
N ARG A 181 4.40 15.29 21.01
CA ARG A 181 5.57 15.52 20.12
C ARG A 181 6.44 14.27 19.95
N MET A 182 6.69 13.51 21.01
CA MET A 182 7.47 12.26 20.94
C MET A 182 6.71 11.16 20.18
N LYS A 183 5.39 11.03 20.41
CA LYS A 183 4.53 10.09 19.68
C LYS A 183 4.48 10.40 18.19
N LEU A 184 4.42 11.67 17.81
CA LEU A 184 4.48 12.14 16.42
C LEU A 184 5.86 11.87 15.79
N MET A 185 6.96 12.14 16.48
CA MET A 185 8.31 11.81 15.99
C MET A 185 8.48 10.31 15.79
N ALA A 186 8.01 9.49 16.73
CA ALA A 186 7.99 8.03 16.63
C ALA A 186 7.16 7.54 15.44
N ALA A 187 5.92 8.01 15.28
CA ALA A 187 5.08 7.67 14.12
C ALA A 187 5.74 8.08 12.79
N SER A 188 6.36 9.26 12.74
CA SER A 188 7.12 9.74 11.59
C SER A 188 8.30 8.82 11.26
N PHE A 189 9.11 8.46 12.25
CA PHE A 189 10.24 7.53 12.09
C PHE A 189 9.77 6.15 11.61
N LEU A 190 8.79 5.55 12.29
CA LEU A 190 8.23 4.22 11.98
C LEU A 190 7.61 4.11 10.58
N GLN A 191 7.14 5.23 10.02
CA GLN A 191 6.64 5.29 8.65
C GLN A 191 7.78 5.48 7.63
N HIS A 192 8.79 6.27 7.96
CA HIS A 192 9.80 6.76 7.01
C HIS A 192 11.16 6.03 7.10
N VAL A 193 11.31 5.07 8.00
CA VAL A 193 12.48 4.18 8.19
C VAL A 193 12.98 3.49 6.91
N GLY A 194 12.16 3.42 5.85
CA GLY A 194 12.64 3.08 4.50
C GLY A 194 13.83 3.92 4.02
N GLY A 195 13.98 5.18 4.49
CA GLY A 195 15.12 6.03 4.17
C GLY A 195 16.43 5.52 4.76
N VAL A 196 16.37 4.86 5.93
CA VAL A 196 17.51 4.17 6.56
C VAL A 196 17.88 2.95 5.72
N HIS A 197 16.91 2.13 5.30
CA HIS A 197 17.15 1.01 4.39
C HIS A 197 17.89 1.44 3.13
N SER A 198 17.35 2.44 2.42
CA SER A 198 17.91 2.92 1.16
C SER A 198 19.29 3.59 1.35
N GLY A 199 19.47 4.31 2.46
CA GLY A 199 20.74 4.95 2.80
C GLY A 199 21.83 3.92 3.12
N CYS A 200 21.51 2.88 3.90
CA CYS A 200 22.41 1.78 4.20
C CYS A 200 22.71 0.91 2.97
N ALA A 201 21.73 0.65 2.11
CA ALA A 201 21.96 -0.11 0.87
C ALA A 201 22.94 0.61 -0.08
N LEU A 202 22.74 1.92 -0.29
CA LEU A 202 23.67 2.74 -1.08
C LEU A 202 25.05 2.83 -0.42
N SER A 203 25.09 3.03 0.90
CA SER A 203 26.35 3.16 1.66
C SER A 203 27.16 1.86 1.67
N GLY A 204 26.52 0.71 1.90
CA GLY A 204 27.17 -0.60 1.83
C GLY A 204 27.71 -0.90 0.43
N THR A 205 26.99 -0.47 -0.61
CA THR A 205 27.47 -0.55 -2.00
C THR A 205 28.71 0.33 -2.22
N ALA A 206 28.71 1.57 -1.71
CA ALA A 206 29.85 2.48 -1.81
C ALA A 206 31.10 1.96 -1.06
N TRP A 207 30.92 1.44 0.16
CA TRP A 207 31.97 0.75 0.91
C TRP A 207 32.50 -0.48 0.17
N LEU A 208 31.64 -1.24 -0.51
CA LEU A 208 32.08 -2.44 -1.23
C LEU A 208 32.88 -2.05 -2.48
N VAL A 209 32.45 -1.04 -3.23
CA VAL A 209 33.23 -0.49 -4.36
C VAL A 209 34.60 0.00 -3.87
N TYR A 210 34.65 0.74 -2.75
CA TYR A 210 35.92 1.15 -2.14
C TYR A 210 36.79 -0.05 -1.74
N TYR A 211 36.21 -1.09 -1.14
CA TYR A 211 36.94 -2.31 -0.77
C TYR A 211 37.50 -3.05 -2.00
N ILE A 212 36.74 -3.18 -3.09
CA ILE A 212 37.24 -3.80 -4.33
C ILE A 212 38.35 -2.94 -4.98
N VAL A 213 38.27 -1.61 -4.91
CA VAL A 213 39.38 -0.73 -5.34
C VAL A 213 40.64 -0.99 -4.51
N GLN A 214 40.53 -1.14 -3.19
CA GLN A 214 41.68 -1.47 -2.34
C GLN A 214 42.28 -2.85 -2.67
N ILE A 215 41.46 -3.85 -3.03
CA ILE A 215 41.94 -5.16 -3.50
C ILE A 215 42.64 -5.04 -4.86
N LEU A 216 42.08 -4.28 -5.81
CA LEU A 216 42.66 -4.06 -7.13
C LEU A 216 44.02 -3.34 -7.10
N SER A 217 44.17 -2.34 -6.23
CA SER A 217 45.44 -1.63 -6.01
C SER A 217 46.54 -2.56 -5.47
N HIS A 218 46.16 -3.63 -4.76
CA HIS A 218 47.08 -4.62 -4.18
C HIS A 218 46.97 -5.99 -4.89
N ARG A 219 46.56 -6.02 -6.16
CA ARG A 219 46.29 -7.26 -6.91
C ARG A 219 47.49 -8.20 -7.06
N SER A 220 48.72 -7.70 -6.90
CA SER A 220 49.95 -8.50 -6.99
C SER A 220 50.17 -9.44 -5.79
N ILE A 221 49.44 -9.22 -4.68
CA ILE A 221 49.54 -10.00 -3.43
C ILE A 221 48.20 -10.61 -2.99
N ARG A 222 47.17 -10.56 -3.85
CA ARG A 222 45.79 -11.01 -3.56
C ARG A 222 45.40 -12.14 -4.49
N GLU A 223 44.82 -13.20 -3.94
CA GLU A 223 44.31 -14.34 -4.71
C GLU A 223 43.23 -13.92 -5.74
N PRO A 224 43.33 -14.35 -7.02
CA PRO A 224 42.36 -13.99 -8.05
C PRO A 224 40.91 -14.38 -7.70
N ALA A 225 40.71 -15.46 -6.95
CA ALA A 225 39.40 -15.92 -6.52
C ALA A 225 38.67 -14.89 -5.61
N VAL A 226 39.42 -14.20 -4.74
CA VAL A 226 38.88 -13.14 -3.86
C VAL A 226 38.46 -11.93 -4.70
N LEU A 227 39.25 -11.57 -5.73
CA LEU A 227 38.92 -10.47 -6.63
C LEU A 227 37.68 -10.79 -7.49
N ILE A 228 37.61 -11.98 -8.09
CA ILE A 228 36.49 -12.39 -8.94
C ILE A 228 35.18 -12.45 -8.14
N SER A 229 35.19 -13.10 -6.97
CA SER A 229 34.00 -13.16 -6.09
C SER A 229 33.57 -11.77 -5.61
N GLY A 230 34.52 -10.87 -5.32
CA GLY A 230 34.25 -9.48 -4.99
C GLY A 230 33.57 -8.69 -6.12
N ILE A 231 34.09 -8.80 -7.35
CA ILE A 231 33.49 -8.16 -8.54
C ILE A 231 32.08 -8.68 -8.80
N VAL A 232 31.86 -10.00 -8.75
CA VAL A 232 30.54 -10.62 -8.91
C VAL A 232 29.55 -10.12 -7.84
N THR A 233 30.01 -9.99 -6.59
CA THR A 233 29.21 -9.45 -5.48
C THR A 233 28.82 -7.99 -5.73
N VAL A 234 29.76 -7.14 -6.18
CA VAL A 234 29.48 -5.75 -6.58
C VAL A 234 28.42 -5.68 -7.67
N VAL A 235 28.53 -6.50 -8.73
CA VAL A 235 27.59 -6.49 -9.86
C VAL A 235 26.17 -6.82 -9.42
N PHE A 236 25.98 -7.86 -8.59
CA PHE A 236 24.64 -8.19 -8.07
C PHE A 236 24.07 -7.10 -7.16
N ILE A 237 24.88 -6.53 -6.27
CA ILE A 237 24.43 -5.49 -5.34
C ILE A 237 24.09 -4.19 -6.10
N ILE A 238 24.92 -3.76 -7.05
CA ILE A 238 24.62 -2.61 -7.91
C ILE A 238 23.34 -2.85 -8.72
N THR A 239 23.15 -4.04 -9.29
CA THR A 239 21.90 -4.40 -10.00
C THR A 239 20.67 -4.29 -9.09
N SER A 240 20.79 -4.75 -7.83
CA SER A 240 19.75 -4.64 -6.82
C SER A 240 19.43 -3.18 -6.45
N VAL A 241 20.44 -2.31 -6.32
CA VAL A 241 20.26 -0.87 -6.05
C VAL A 241 19.67 -0.13 -7.24
N LEU A 242 20.16 -0.38 -8.46
CA LEU A 242 19.69 0.27 -9.68
C LEU A 242 18.23 -0.09 -9.99
N SER A 243 17.84 -1.35 -9.81
CA SER A 243 16.42 -1.76 -9.96
C SER A 243 15.50 -1.13 -8.91
N ALA A 244 16.03 -0.74 -7.75
CA ALA A 244 15.30 -0.07 -6.68
C ALA A 244 15.24 1.47 -6.80
N LEU A 245 15.83 2.07 -7.85
CA LEU A 245 15.74 3.51 -8.08
C LEU A 245 14.27 3.95 -8.21
N PRO A 246 13.84 5.09 -7.61
CA PRO A 246 12.44 5.50 -7.60
C PRO A 246 11.78 5.56 -8.97
N TRP A 247 12.51 5.98 -10.01
CA TRP A 247 12.00 6.01 -11.39
C TRP A 247 11.73 4.60 -11.95
N VAL A 248 12.61 3.63 -11.71
CA VAL A 248 12.39 2.24 -12.15
C VAL A 248 11.24 1.63 -11.35
N ARG A 249 11.27 1.80 -10.02
CA ARG A 249 10.34 1.18 -9.10
C ARG A 249 8.90 1.69 -9.23
N ASN A 250 8.70 2.99 -9.39
CA ASN A 250 7.37 3.58 -9.46
C ASN A 250 6.71 3.36 -10.83
N ASN A 251 7.50 3.34 -11.92
CA ASN A 251 6.98 3.15 -13.28
C ASN A 251 6.96 1.69 -13.74
N HIS A 252 7.84 0.84 -13.20
CA HIS A 252 8.04 -0.55 -13.62
C HIS A 252 8.10 -1.50 -12.41
N HIS A 253 7.08 -1.46 -11.54
CA HIS A 253 7.07 -2.19 -10.27
C HIS A 253 7.42 -3.69 -10.40
N ASN A 254 6.90 -4.40 -11.40
CA ASN A 254 7.16 -5.83 -11.59
C ASN A 254 8.62 -6.12 -12.03
N ILE A 255 9.25 -5.18 -12.77
CA ILE A 255 10.67 -5.24 -13.11
C ILE A 255 11.50 -5.09 -11.84
N PHE A 256 11.21 -4.06 -11.03
CA PHE A 256 11.82 -3.88 -9.71
C PHE A 256 11.69 -5.15 -8.83
N GLU A 257 10.48 -5.67 -8.64
CA GLU A 257 10.24 -6.82 -7.75
C GLU A 257 11.01 -8.07 -8.21
N ARG A 258 11.06 -8.33 -9.52
CA ARG A 258 11.78 -9.48 -10.10
C ARG A 258 13.29 -9.35 -9.95
N TYR A 259 13.87 -8.23 -10.41
CA TYR A 259 15.33 -8.06 -10.39
C TYR A 259 15.87 -7.89 -8.97
N HIS A 260 15.20 -7.12 -8.11
CA HIS A 260 15.64 -6.92 -6.73
C HIS A 260 15.60 -8.23 -5.91
N ARG A 261 14.59 -9.10 -6.14
CA ARG A 261 14.52 -10.43 -5.51
C ARG A 261 15.60 -11.39 -6.04
N PHE A 262 15.78 -11.45 -7.36
CA PHE A 262 16.74 -12.36 -8.00
C PHE A 262 18.19 -11.97 -7.69
N ALA A 263 18.53 -10.69 -7.85
CA ALA A 263 19.83 -10.14 -7.49
C ALA A 263 20.07 -10.17 -5.98
N GLY A 264 19.01 -10.11 -5.15
CA GLY A 264 19.12 -10.32 -3.70
C GLY A 264 19.61 -11.72 -3.32
N TRP A 265 19.03 -12.78 -3.90
CA TRP A 265 19.45 -14.16 -3.62
C TRP A 265 20.85 -14.48 -4.18
N LEU A 266 21.11 -14.12 -5.45
CA LEU A 266 22.44 -14.35 -6.04
C LEU A 266 23.51 -13.45 -5.41
N GLY A 267 23.17 -12.22 -5.03
CA GLY A 267 24.03 -11.31 -4.29
C GLY A 267 24.37 -11.85 -2.90
N LEU A 268 23.42 -12.48 -2.19
CA LEU A 268 23.69 -13.15 -0.92
C LEU A 268 24.65 -14.34 -1.10
N ALA A 269 24.43 -15.18 -2.13
CA ALA A 269 25.34 -16.30 -2.44
C ALA A 269 26.75 -15.81 -2.84
N ALA A 270 26.85 -14.76 -3.65
CA ALA A 270 28.12 -14.13 -3.99
C ALA A 270 28.81 -13.53 -2.76
N THR A 271 28.06 -12.89 -1.87
CA THR A 271 28.56 -12.35 -0.59
C THR A 271 29.12 -13.45 0.30
N TRP A 272 28.43 -14.60 0.42
CA TRP A 272 28.95 -15.77 1.13
C TRP A 272 30.29 -16.23 0.56
N SER A 273 30.38 -16.40 -0.77
CA SER A 273 31.63 -16.78 -1.44
C SER A 273 32.75 -15.75 -1.19
N PHE A 274 32.45 -14.46 -1.33
CA PHE A 274 33.42 -13.38 -1.10
C PHE A 274 33.88 -13.31 0.36
N VAL A 275 32.99 -13.51 1.33
CA VAL A 275 33.33 -13.51 2.76
C VAL A 275 34.18 -14.72 3.13
N VAL A 276 33.80 -15.93 2.69
CA VAL A 276 34.61 -17.13 2.96
C VAL A 276 35.99 -17.00 2.31
N LEU A 277 36.06 -16.68 1.02
CA LEU A 277 37.36 -16.55 0.32
C LEU A 277 38.22 -15.43 0.90
N SER A 278 37.64 -14.26 1.24
CA SER A 278 38.43 -13.14 1.79
C SER A 278 38.94 -13.35 3.22
N ASN A 279 38.41 -14.35 3.94
CA ASN A 279 38.85 -14.71 5.29
C ASN A 279 39.68 -16.01 5.36
N SER A 280 39.57 -16.91 4.39
CA SER A 280 40.45 -18.09 4.28
C SER A 280 41.86 -17.76 3.79
N TYR A 281 42.03 -16.71 2.98
CA TYR A 281 43.33 -16.32 2.43
C TYR A 281 43.95 -15.12 3.16
N ASP A 282 45.02 -15.37 3.92
CA ASP A 282 45.83 -14.30 4.53
C ASP A 282 46.80 -13.70 3.50
N ALA A 283 46.46 -12.51 3.00
CA ALA A 283 47.25 -11.73 2.04
C ALA A 283 48.62 -11.28 2.58
N THR A 284 48.88 -11.42 3.88
CA THR A 284 50.14 -11.03 4.54
C THR A 284 51.15 -12.17 4.64
N SER A 285 50.68 -13.42 4.75
CA SER A 285 51.56 -14.60 4.89
C SER A 285 51.57 -15.54 3.68
N GLY A 286 50.62 -15.38 2.74
CA GLY A 286 50.47 -16.25 1.57
C GLY A 286 50.08 -17.69 1.93
N LYS A 287 49.64 -17.93 3.17
CA LYS A 287 49.22 -19.24 3.66
C LYS A 287 47.70 -19.36 3.63
N ASP A 288 47.22 -20.54 3.28
CA ASP A 288 45.84 -20.92 3.49
C ASP A 288 45.57 -21.01 5.00
N ASN A 289 44.59 -20.22 5.46
CA ASN A 289 44.09 -20.21 6.83
C ASN A 289 42.62 -20.69 6.86
N SER A 290 42.29 -21.68 6.03
CA SER A 290 41.01 -22.38 5.94
C SER A 290 40.52 -23.09 7.21
N ASN A 291 41.16 -22.86 8.36
CA ASN A 291 40.69 -23.35 9.65
C ASN A 291 39.31 -22.75 9.98
N ALA A 292 38.29 -23.60 10.08
CA ALA A 292 36.92 -23.22 10.42
C ALA A 292 36.82 -22.41 11.73
N GLN A 293 37.72 -22.65 12.69
CA GLN A 293 37.76 -21.90 13.95
C GLN A 293 38.16 -20.42 13.73
N SER A 294 39.05 -20.14 12.77
CA SER A 294 39.43 -18.78 12.39
C SER A 294 38.23 -18.05 11.76
N LEU A 295 37.54 -18.70 10.82
CA LEU A 295 36.37 -18.14 10.11
C LEU A 295 35.21 -17.80 11.06
N ILE A 296 34.96 -18.61 12.09
CA ILE A 296 33.87 -18.39 13.06
C ILE A 296 34.15 -17.21 14.00
N THR A 297 35.42 -16.85 14.21
CA THR A 297 35.78 -15.69 15.06
C THR A 297 35.60 -14.33 14.37
N THR A 298 35.48 -14.28 13.03
CA THR A 298 35.33 -13.01 12.30
C THR A 298 33.88 -12.51 12.30
N GLU A 299 33.67 -11.24 12.63
CA GLU A 299 32.36 -10.56 12.56
C GLU A 299 31.66 -10.66 11.18
N ASN A 300 32.44 -10.72 10.08
CA ASN A 300 31.94 -10.85 8.71
C ASN A 300 31.06 -12.11 8.50
N ILE A 301 31.39 -13.25 9.14
CA ILE A 301 30.60 -14.47 8.99
C ILE A 301 29.25 -14.32 9.70
N TRP A 302 29.24 -13.70 10.88
CA TRP A 302 28.04 -13.48 11.68
C TRP A 302 27.08 -12.50 11.00
N PHE A 303 27.58 -11.41 10.43
CA PHE A 303 26.73 -10.52 9.62
C PHE A 303 26.10 -11.26 8.43
N THR A 304 26.85 -12.14 7.76
CA THR A 304 26.34 -12.90 6.61
C THR A 304 25.34 -13.99 7.02
N ILE A 305 25.53 -14.64 8.18
CA ILE A 305 24.55 -15.54 8.81
C ILE A 305 23.26 -14.78 9.14
N PHE A 306 23.35 -13.63 9.83
CA PHE A 306 22.17 -12.84 10.19
C PHE A 306 21.42 -12.29 8.96
N MET A 307 22.13 -11.84 7.92
CA MET A 307 21.51 -11.47 6.64
C MET A 307 20.73 -12.64 6.04
N THR A 308 21.32 -13.84 6.03
CA THR A 308 20.68 -15.06 5.51
C THR A 308 19.41 -15.40 6.29
N ILE A 309 19.45 -15.37 7.62
CA ILE A 309 18.28 -15.60 8.48
C ILE A 309 17.18 -14.55 8.21
N LEU A 310 17.53 -13.27 8.15
CA LEU A 310 16.57 -12.19 7.93
C LEU A 310 15.94 -12.20 6.53
N ILE A 311 16.67 -12.65 5.50
CA ILE A 311 16.17 -12.84 4.14
C ILE A 311 15.27 -14.07 4.04
N ALA A 312 15.62 -15.17 4.72
CA ALA A 312 14.84 -16.41 4.72
C ALA A 312 13.55 -16.32 5.55
N LEU A 313 13.54 -15.54 6.63
CA LEU A 313 12.44 -15.50 7.61
C LEU A 313 11.05 -15.18 7.02
N PRO A 314 10.85 -14.23 6.07
CA PRO A 314 9.54 -14.02 5.45
C PRO A 314 9.02 -15.27 4.72
N TRP A 315 9.91 -16.09 4.15
CA TRP A 315 9.54 -17.28 3.38
C TRP A 315 9.00 -18.42 4.24
N VAL A 316 9.54 -18.63 5.46
CA VAL A 316 9.02 -19.68 6.36
C VAL A 316 7.59 -19.38 6.83
N THR A 317 7.12 -18.13 6.70
CA THR A 317 5.75 -17.70 7.03
C THR A 317 4.76 -17.81 5.87
N ILE A 318 5.20 -18.15 4.65
CA ILE A 318 4.33 -18.26 3.47
C ILE A 318 3.42 -19.49 3.60
N ARG A 319 2.11 -19.31 3.49
CA ARG A 319 1.12 -20.40 3.47
C ARG A 319 0.08 -20.15 2.39
N GLN A 320 -0.44 -21.23 1.81
CA GLN A 320 -1.65 -21.18 1.01
C GLN A 320 -2.83 -21.33 1.96
N VAL A 321 -3.76 -20.37 1.97
CA VAL A 321 -4.91 -20.33 2.88
C VAL A 321 -6.21 -20.32 2.08
N PRO A 322 -7.30 -20.95 2.58
CA PRO A 322 -8.63 -20.79 1.99
C PRO A 322 -9.09 -19.34 2.11
N VAL A 323 -9.75 -18.85 1.06
CA VAL A 323 -10.39 -17.54 1.03
C VAL A 323 -11.74 -17.64 0.34
N GLU A 324 -12.66 -16.77 0.74
CA GLU A 324 -13.89 -16.51 0.00
C GLU A 324 -13.79 -15.12 -0.63
N VAL A 325 -14.31 -14.98 -1.85
CA VAL A 325 -14.21 -13.75 -2.63
C VAL A 325 -15.60 -13.23 -2.93
N GLU A 326 -15.96 -12.12 -2.32
CA GLU A 326 -17.12 -11.32 -2.71
C GLU A 326 -16.68 -10.36 -3.82
N ILE A 327 -17.50 -10.22 -4.87
CA ILE A 327 -17.29 -9.27 -5.96
C ILE A 327 -18.50 -8.33 -5.98
N PRO A 328 -18.48 -7.24 -5.21
CA PRO A 328 -19.59 -6.29 -5.21
C PRO A 328 -19.75 -5.56 -6.54
N SER A 329 -18.63 -5.33 -7.23
CA SER A 329 -18.57 -4.63 -8.51
C SER A 329 -17.35 -5.07 -9.31
N SER A 330 -17.31 -4.74 -10.61
CA SER A 330 -16.14 -4.93 -11.48
C SER A 330 -14.89 -4.15 -11.04
N LYS A 331 -14.99 -3.28 -10.02
CA LYS A 331 -13.92 -2.40 -9.53
C LYS A 331 -13.23 -2.91 -8.26
N VAL A 332 -13.83 -3.86 -7.54
CA VAL A 332 -13.37 -4.31 -6.21
C VAL A 332 -13.62 -5.80 -6.01
N ALA A 333 -12.61 -6.51 -5.53
CA ALA A 333 -12.77 -7.83 -4.90
C ALA A 333 -12.58 -7.70 -3.38
N VAL A 334 -13.47 -8.30 -2.59
CA VAL A 334 -13.36 -8.35 -1.12
C VAL A 334 -13.03 -9.78 -0.72
N LEU A 335 -11.80 -10.00 -0.27
CA LEU A 335 -11.31 -11.32 0.14
C LEU A 335 -11.54 -11.52 1.64
N ARG A 336 -12.33 -12.53 2.02
CA ARG A 336 -12.54 -12.99 3.41
C ARG A 336 -11.58 -14.12 3.76
N PHE A 337 -10.99 -14.03 4.95
CA PHE A 337 -10.05 -15.00 5.52
C PHE A 337 -10.53 -15.47 6.89
N ASN A 338 -10.33 -16.75 7.20
CA ASN A 338 -10.85 -17.40 8.42
C ASN A 338 -9.94 -17.19 9.64
N ARG A 339 -9.71 -15.93 10.03
CA ARG A 339 -9.18 -15.52 11.35
C ARG A 339 -9.38 -14.05 11.62
N GLY A 340 -9.52 -13.66 12.88
CA GLY A 340 -9.47 -12.26 13.33
C GLY A 340 -8.05 -11.68 13.27
N MET A 341 -7.96 -10.35 13.23
CA MET A 341 -6.69 -9.62 13.12
C MET A 341 -6.69 -8.34 13.97
N GLN A 342 -5.53 -7.91 14.44
CA GLN A 342 -5.37 -6.60 15.08
C GLN A 342 -5.33 -5.47 14.04
N GLN A 343 -5.96 -4.35 14.37
CA GLN A 343 -5.93 -3.13 13.58
C GLN A 343 -4.50 -2.61 13.29
N GLY A 344 -4.39 -1.91 12.16
CA GLY A 344 -3.14 -1.31 11.70
C GLY A 344 -2.13 -2.27 11.08
N LEU A 345 -2.45 -3.56 11.03
CA LEU A 345 -1.68 -4.56 10.30
C LEU A 345 -2.09 -4.61 8.82
N LEU A 346 -1.15 -4.98 7.96
CA LEU A 346 -1.34 -5.18 6.53
C LEU A 346 -0.88 -6.59 6.13
N GLY A 347 -1.47 -7.12 5.07
CA GLY A 347 -1.16 -8.43 4.53
C GLY A 347 -0.55 -8.37 3.14
N ARG A 348 0.32 -9.33 2.83
CA ARG A 348 0.77 -9.62 1.46
C ARG A 348 0.05 -10.84 0.91
N ILE A 349 -0.48 -10.76 -0.29
CA ILE A 349 -1.15 -11.86 -0.99
C ILE A 349 -0.60 -12.04 -2.41
N GLY A 350 -0.61 -13.28 -2.89
CA GLY A 350 -0.09 -13.66 -4.21
C GLY A 350 -0.81 -14.90 -4.76
N ARG A 351 -0.76 -15.09 -6.09
CA ARG A 351 -1.33 -16.29 -6.76
C ARG A 351 -0.43 -17.52 -6.66
N SER A 352 0.85 -17.34 -6.37
CA SER A 352 1.82 -18.44 -6.19
C SER A 352 2.69 -18.23 -4.97
N ALA A 353 3.33 -19.30 -4.49
CA ALA A 353 4.23 -19.24 -3.33
C ALA A 353 5.48 -18.37 -3.57
N LEU A 354 5.99 -18.34 -4.82
CA LEU A 354 7.33 -17.81 -5.13
C LEU A 354 7.35 -16.47 -5.88
N MET A 355 6.26 -16.09 -6.55
CA MET A 355 6.20 -14.89 -7.40
C MET A 355 5.55 -13.69 -6.69
N GLU A 356 4.80 -12.86 -7.41
CA GLU A 356 4.39 -11.52 -7.02
C GLU A 356 3.52 -11.48 -5.74
N TYR A 357 3.83 -10.55 -4.83
CA TYR A 357 3.13 -10.37 -3.55
C TYR A 357 2.66 -8.92 -3.35
N HIS A 358 1.35 -8.69 -3.50
CA HIS A 358 0.74 -7.37 -3.36
C HIS A 358 0.28 -7.11 -1.93
N ALA A 359 0.45 -5.87 -1.45
CA ALA A 359 0.13 -5.46 -0.09
C ALA A 359 -1.25 -4.80 -0.01
N PHE A 360 -2.08 -5.25 0.95
CA PHE A 360 -3.40 -4.69 1.22
C PHE A 360 -3.59 -4.42 2.72
N GLY A 361 -4.42 -3.42 3.02
CA GLY A 361 -4.90 -3.18 4.37
C GLY A 361 -5.85 -4.29 4.83
N ILE A 362 -5.83 -4.58 6.14
CA ILE A 362 -6.69 -5.58 6.75
C ILE A 362 -7.82 -4.89 7.52
N ILE A 363 -9.05 -5.30 7.22
CA ILE A 363 -10.25 -5.00 8.00
C ILE A 363 -10.53 -6.19 8.91
N SER A 364 -10.70 -5.97 10.21
CA SER A 364 -11.20 -6.98 11.14
C SER A 364 -11.78 -6.28 12.36
N GLU A 365 -12.82 -6.87 12.95
CA GLU A 365 -13.49 -6.35 14.14
C GLU A 365 -12.64 -6.55 15.41
N GLY A 366 -11.74 -7.53 15.40
CA GLY A 366 -10.87 -7.81 16.54
C GLY A 366 -9.95 -9.00 16.31
N ARG A 367 -8.95 -9.16 17.18
CA ARG A 367 -8.03 -10.32 17.19
C ARG A 367 -8.76 -11.67 17.33
N HIS A 368 -9.96 -11.68 17.91
CA HIS A 368 -10.77 -12.87 18.16
C HIS A 368 -12.04 -12.95 17.29
N SER A 369 -12.22 -12.04 16.32
CA SER A 369 -13.28 -12.19 15.30
C SER A 369 -13.04 -13.48 14.51
N PRO A 370 -14.06 -14.18 14.00
CA PRO A 370 -13.86 -15.31 13.09
C PRO A 370 -13.17 -14.92 11.78
N TYR A 371 -13.26 -13.64 11.35
CA TYR A 371 -12.85 -13.22 10.02
C TYR A 371 -11.97 -11.96 9.98
N HIS A 372 -11.22 -11.84 8.89
CA HIS A 372 -10.67 -10.57 8.41
C HIS A 372 -10.83 -10.47 6.89
N TYR A 373 -10.81 -9.24 6.40
CA TYR A 373 -11.12 -8.90 5.02
C TYR A 373 -10.02 -8.05 4.41
N MET A 374 -9.77 -8.21 3.12
CA MET A 374 -8.91 -7.33 2.32
C MET A 374 -9.72 -6.77 1.13
N VAL A 375 -9.81 -5.44 1.06
CA VAL A 375 -10.47 -4.72 -0.04
C VAL A 375 -9.45 -4.49 -1.16
N CYS A 376 -9.58 -5.26 -2.24
CA CYS A 376 -8.65 -5.27 -3.36
C CYS A 376 -9.25 -4.46 -4.52
N GLY A 377 -8.79 -3.22 -4.69
CA GLY A 377 -9.18 -2.37 -5.83
C GLY A 377 -8.55 -2.83 -7.14
N VAL A 378 -9.33 -2.89 -8.21
CA VAL A 378 -8.84 -3.23 -9.55
C VAL A 378 -8.03 -2.06 -10.11
N GLN A 379 -6.70 -2.23 -10.18
CA GLN A 379 -5.75 -1.23 -10.69
C GLN A 379 -4.70 -1.84 -11.65
N GLY A 380 -4.26 -3.07 -11.40
CA GLY A 380 -3.29 -3.80 -12.23
C GLY A 380 -3.69 -5.27 -12.42
N ASP A 381 -2.92 -6.01 -13.22
CA ASP A 381 -3.33 -7.32 -13.73
C ASP A 381 -3.56 -8.37 -12.64
N PHE A 382 -2.74 -8.36 -11.57
CA PHE A 382 -3.01 -9.17 -10.37
C PHE A 382 -4.43 -8.91 -9.81
N THR A 383 -4.81 -7.65 -9.62
CA THR A 383 -6.12 -7.28 -9.07
C THR A 383 -7.27 -7.49 -10.06
N LYS A 384 -7.05 -7.31 -11.37
CA LYS A 384 -8.02 -7.69 -12.42
C LYS A 384 -8.30 -9.19 -12.35
N SER A 385 -7.27 -10.01 -12.16
CA SER A 385 -7.43 -11.47 -12.03
C SER A 385 -8.33 -11.87 -10.87
N LEU A 386 -8.30 -11.16 -9.73
CA LEU A 386 -9.12 -11.50 -8.55
C LEU A 386 -10.62 -11.36 -8.80
N VAL A 387 -11.01 -10.52 -9.78
CA VAL A 387 -12.40 -10.35 -10.22
C VAL A 387 -12.73 -11.29 -11.38
N ALA A 388 -11.81 -11.47 -12.33
CA ALA A 388 -12.04 -12.29 -13.53
C ALA A 388 -11.99 -13.82 -13.27
N ASP A 389 -11.14 -14.26 -12.34
CA ASP A 389 -10.96 -15.67 -11.93
C ASP A 389 -10.84 -15.74 -10.39
N PRO A 390 -11.96 -15.79 -9.65
CA PRO A 390 -11.93 -15.63 -8.20
C PRO A 390 -11.32 -16.87 -7.49
N PRO A 391 -10.20 -16.74 -6.75
CA PRO A 391 -9.54 -17.88 -6.13
C PRO A 391 -10.27 -18.39 -4.89
N THR A 392 -10.36 -19.72 -4.72
CA THR A 392 -10.78 -20.37 -3.46
C THR A 392 -9.65 -20.49 -2.43
N LYS A 393 -8.40 -20.33 -2.87
CA LYS A 393 -7.19 -20.36 -2.04
C LYS A 393 -6.17 -19.33 -2.55
N ILE A 394 -5.51 -18.63 -1.64
CA ILE A 394 -4.49 -17.63 -1.98
C ILE A 394 -3.21 -17.84 -1.15
N TRP A 395 -2.06 -17.47 -1.70
CA TRP A 395 -0.82 -17.47 -0.95
C TRP A 395 -0.69 -16.18 -0.15
N THR A 396 -0.35 -16.29 1.13
CA THR A 396 -0.13 -15.13 2.01
C THR A 396 1.01 -15.38 2.99
N ARG A 397 1.65 -14.31 3.45
CA ARG A 397 2.53 -14.38 4.63
C ARG A 397 1.68 -14.42 5.88
N GLU A 398 1.89 -15.42 6.73
CA GLU A 398 1.13 -15.58 7.96
C GLU A 398 1.44 -14.47 8.97
N LEU A 399 2.71 -14.06 9.01
CA LEU A 399 3.14 -12.84 9.68
C LEU A 399 2.60 -11.63 8.92
N LYS A 400 1.65 -10.91 9.53
CA LYS A 400 1.17 -9.63 9.02
C LYS A 400 2.08 -8.50 9.52
N PHE A 401 2.40 -7.56 8.64
CA PHE A 401 3.35 -6.48 8.93
C PHE A 401 2.62 -5.23 9.45
N ALA A 402 3.27 -4.47 10.33
CA ALA A 402 2.74 -3.22 10.84
C ALA A 402 2.94 -2.08 9.81
N GLY A 403 1.90 -1.26 9.61
CA GLY A 403 2.01 0.03 8.94
C GLY A 403 1.69 1.17 9.90
N ILE A 404 1.67 2.42 9.39
CA ILE A 404 1.34 3.62 10.19
C ILE A 404 0.04 3.47 10.99
N GLY A 405 -0.97 2.76 10.45
CA GLY A 405 -2.20 2.45 11.15
C GLY A 405 -2.00 1.75 12.50
N HIS A 406 -0.92 0.97 12.71
CA HIS A 406 -0.63 0.31 13.98
C HIS A 406 -0.13 1.28 15.05
N ALA A 407 0.56 2.35 14.63
CA ALA A 407 1.00 3.44 15.51
C ALA A 407 -0.17 4.24 16.13
N SER A 408 -1.40 4.05 15.63
CA SER A 408 -2.63 4.63 16.19
C SER A 408 -2.78 4.37 17.70
N ALA A 409 -2.29 3.21 18.18
CA ALA A 409 -2.34 2.81 19.58
C ALA A 409 -1.44 3.65 20.52
N MET A 410 -0.61 4.56 19.99
CA MET A 410 0.08 5.58 20.79
C MET A 410 -0.81 6.78 21.11
N PHE A 411 -1.80 7.07 20.28
CA PHE A 411 -2.54 8.34 20.30
C PHE A 411 -3.87 8.22 21.06
N LYS A 412 -4.24 9.28 21.78
CA LYS A 412 -5.46 9.34 22.60
C LYS A 412 -6.72 9.48 21.74
N ARG A 413 -6.71 10.31 20.69
CA ARG A 413 -7.82 10.52 19.74
C ARG A 413 -7.27 10.82 18.34
N GLY A 414 -7.84 10.21 17.31
CA GLY A 414 -7.38 10.42 15.94
C GLY A 414 -8.46 10.31 14.88
N ILE A 415 -8.12 10.71 13.65
CA ILE A 415 -8.99 10.62 12.48
C ILE A 415 -8.36 9.66 11.46
N ARG A 416 -9.10 8.65 10.99
CA ARG A 416 -8.77 7.94 9.74
C ARG A 416 -9.57 8.57 8.61
N VAL A 417 -8.90 9.31 7.73
CA VAL A 417 -9.50 9.76 6.46
C VAL A 417 -9.03 8.87 5.33
N CYS A 418 -9.95 8.37 4.52
CA CYS A 418 -9.64 7.45 3.44
C CYS A 418 -10.52 7.66 2.21
N THR A 419 -9.98 7.36 1.04
CA THR A 419 -10.70 7.49 -0.23
C THR A 419 -10.82 6.15 -0.94
N GLY A 420 -12.04 5.78 -1.37
CA GLY A 420 -12.30 4.53 -2.08
C GLY A 420 -11.75 3.31 -1.32
N THR A 421 -10.91 2.52 -1.98
CA THR A 421 -10.32 1.28 -1.44
C THR A 421 -9.35 1.49 -0.27
N GLY A 422 -8.96 2.75 0.02
CA GLY A 422 -8.22 3.12 1.24
C GLY A 422 -8.92 2.71 2.54
N ILE A 423 -10.24 2.47 2.49
CA ILE A 423 -11.02 1.90 3.60
C ILE A 423 -10.41 0.60 4.14
N GLY A 424 -9.77 -0.21 3.29
CA GLY A 424 -9.09 -1.45 3.66
C GLY A 424 -8.02 -1.29 4.73
N ALA A 425 -7.29 -0.16 4.74
CA ALA A 425 -6.30 0.13 5.78
C ALA A 425 -6.86 0.94 6.96
N ALA A 426 -8.01 1.60 6.78
CA ALA A 426 -8.59 2.53 7.74
C ALA A 426 -9.55 1.86 8.72
N LEU A 427 -10.46 1.02 8.22
CA LEU A 427 -11.67 0.65 8.95
C LEU A 427 -11.41 -0.09 10.27
N SER A 428 -10.46 -1.04 10.28
CA SER A 428 -10.13 -1.79 11.49
C SER A 428 -9.68 -0.90 12.67
N THR A 429 -9.02 0.23 12.39
CA THR A 429 -8.61 1.18 13.45
C THR A 429 -9.82 1.85 14.12
N CYS A 430 -10.87 2.18 13.36
CA CYS A 430 -12.07 2.85 13.86
C CYS A 430 -13.08 1.89 14.50
N ILE A 431 -13.12 0.62 14.05
CA ILE A 431 -13.86 -0.46 14.72
C ILE A 431 -13.21 -0.81 16.06
N GLN A 432 -11.90 -1.13 16.05
CA GLN A 432 -11.20 -1.60 17.26
C GLN A 432 -10.88 -0.49 18.28
N SER A 433 -11.26 0.77 18.02
CA SER A 433 -11.05 1.88 18.96
C SER A 433 -12.10 2.97 18.81
N LYS A 434 -12.89 3.17 19.87
CA LYS A 434 -13.86 4.27 19.99
C LYS A 434 -13.21 5.65 19.87
N ASN A 435 -11.91 5.77 20.13
CA ASN A 435 -11.19 7.02 20.04
C ASN A 435 -10.75 7.41 18.61
N TRP A 436 -11.18 6.69 17.57
CA TRP A 436 -10.79 6.95 16.18
C TRP A 436 -11.98 7.24 15.27
N PHE A 437 -12.09 8.48 14.80
CA PHE A 437 -13.14 8.93 13.89
C PHE A 437 -12.88 8.45 12.45
N LEU A 438 -13.92 7.98 11.76
CA LEU A 438 -13.82 7.56 10.34
C LEU A 438 -14.33 8.65 9.40
N ILE A 439 -13.52 9.05 8.43
CA ILE A 439 -13.99 9.80 7.26
C ILE A 439 -13.73 8.93 6.02
N TRP A 440 -14.79 8.51 5.34
CA TRP A 440 -14.69 7.71 4.12
C TRP A 440 -15.35 8.43 2.94
N ILE A 441 -14.53 8.83 1.96
CA ILE A 441 -14.98 9.48 0.74
C ILE A 441 -14.91 8.46 -0.40
N GLY A 442 -16.04 8.08 -0.98
CA GLY A 442 -16.11 7.09 -2.05
C GLY A 442 -17.19 7.42 -3.05
N SER A 443 -17.16 6.81 -4.23
CA SER A 443 -18.24 6.93 -5.22
C SER A 443 -19.07 5.66 -5.18
N ASP A 444 -20.39 5.78 -5.05
CA ASP A 444 -21.32 4.66 -5.10
C ASP A 444 -20.98 3.56 -4.09
N GLN A 445 -20.85 3.94 -2.82
CA GLN A 445 -20.16 3.18 -1.77
C GLN A 445 -20.74 1.77 -1.57
N ILE A 446 -22.06 1.65 -1.46
CA ILE A 446 -22.73 0.36 -1.24
C ILE A 446 -22.58 -0.55 -2.47
N ASN A 447 -22.83 -0.01 -3.68
CA ASN A 447 -22.76 -0.80 -4.92
C ASN A 447 -21.31 -1.14 -5.31
N THR A 448 -20.33 -0.31 -4.93
CA THR A 448 -18.92 -0.54 -5.28
C THR A 448 -18.21 -1.48 -4.30
N PHE A 449 -18.50 -1.39 -3.01
CA PHE A 449 -17.78 -2.09 -1.93
C PHE A 449 -18.58 -3.18 -1.22
N GLY A 450 -19.88 -3.29 -1.50
CA GLY A 450 -20.73 -4.41 -1.08
C GLY A 450 -21.30 -4.28 0.32
N SER A 451 -22.26 -5.16 0.59
CA SER A 451 -22.99 -5.17 1.85
C SER A 451 -22.10 -5.55 3.04
N THR A 452 -21.06 -6.37 2.84
CA THR A 452 -20.12 -6.78 3.88
C THR A 452 -19.35 -5.58 4.45
N ILE A 453 -18.80 -4.71 3.61
CA ILE A 453 -18.07 -3.52 4.07
C ILE A 453 -19.02 -2.50 4.70
N SER A 454 -20.22 -2.35 4.15
CA SER A 454 -21.27 -1.48 4.71
C SER A 454 -21.68 -1.93 6.13
N ARG A 455 -21.97 -3.23 6.32
CA ARG A 455 -22.28 -3.82 7.64
C ARG A 455 -21.13 -3.66 8.63
N LEU A 456 -19.90 -3.96 8.23
CA LEU A 456 -18.70 -3.74 9.07
C LEU A 456 -18.52 -2.28 9.52
N ILE A 457 -19.07 -1.31 8.80
CA ILE A 457 -19.13 0.09 9.24
C ILE A 457 -20.30 0.30 10.20
N HIS A 458 -21.53 0.04 9.75
CA HIS A 458 -22.76 0.38 10.50
C HIS A 458 -22.96 -0.42 11.79
N ASP A 459 -22.52 -1.67 11.85
CA ASP A 459 -22.70 -2.56 13.00
C ASP A 459 -21.65 -2.30 14.11
N ASN A 460 -20.55 -1.61 13.78
CA ASN A 460 -19.36 -1.49 14.63
C ASN A 460 -18.89 -0.04 14.89
N ILE A 461 -19.42 0.97 14.18
CA ILE A 461 -19.05 2.39 14.34
C ILE A 461 -20.30 3.23 14.58
N GLU A 462 -20.31 3.93 15.70
CA GLU A 462 -21.40 4.80 16.12
C GLU A 462 -21.58 5.98 15.12
N PRO A 463 -22.82 6.38 14.73
CA PRO A 463 -23.06 7.38 13.68
C PRO A 463 -22.44 8.76 13.92
N ASP A 464 -22.25 9.17 15.17
CA ASP A 464 -21.58 10.40 15.59
C ASP A 464 -20.05 10.35 15.41
N ARG A 465 -19.50 9.18 15.08
CA ARG A 465 -18.08 8.87 14.98
C ARG A 465 -17.60 8.59 13.56
N MET A 466 -18.49 8.76 12.57
CA MET A 466 -18.19 8.56 11.16
C MET A 466 -18.82 9.61 10.24
N ILE A 467 -18.13 9.90 9.14
CA ILE A 467 -18.67 10.61 7.98
C ILE A 467 -18.49 9.72 6.76
N LEU A 468 -19.60 9.24 6.21
CA LEU A 468 -19.67 8.50 4.95
C LEU A 468 -20.09 9.49 3.86
N TRP A 469 -19.16 9.80 2.95
CA TRP A 469 -19.39 10.73 1.84
C TRP A 469 -19.43 9.98 0.51
N ASP A 470 -20.63 9.69 0.04
CA ASP A 470 -20.84 9.21 -1.32
C ASP A 470 -20.80 10.37 -2.32
N THR A 471 -19.78 10.38 -3.18
CA THR A 471 -19.56 11.42 -4.18
C THR A 471 -20.51 11.33 -5.38
N LYS A 472 -21.09 10.16 -5.65
CA LYS A 472 -22.07 9.97 -6.73
C LYS A 472 -23.43 10.49 -6.28
N GLU A 473 -23.85 10.14 -5.07
CA GLU A 473 -25.09 10.65 -4.45
C GLU A 473 -25.04 12.17 -4.26
N ARG A 474 -23.95 12.67 -3.66
CA ARG A 474 -23.76 14.10 -3.34
C ARG A 474 -23.31 14.94 -4.53
N GLY A 475 -23.11 14.34 -5.70
CA GLY A 475 -22.73 15.02 -6.94
C GLY A 475 -21.33 15.63 -6.97
N GLY A 476 -20.44 15.27 -6.04
CA GLY A 476 -19.08 15.79 -5.96
C GLY A 476 -18.30 15.31 -4.73
N ARG A 477 -16.99 15.61 -4.72
CA ARG A 477 -16.14 15.46 -3.53
C ARG A 477 -16.44 16.59 -2.52
N PRO A 478 -16.28 16.36 -1.21
CA PRO A 478 -16.40 17.43 -0.22
C PRO A 478 -15.24 18.40 -0.36
N ASP A 479 -15.38 19.61 0.19
CA ASP A 479 -14.21 20.34 0.70
C ASP A 479 -13.59 19.47 1.81
N THR A 480 -12.57 18.72 1.42
CA THR A 480 -11.95 17.71 2.28
C THR A 480 -11.13 18.39 3.39
N MET A 481 -10.64 19.60 3.17
CA MET A 481 -9.91 20.35 4.19
C MET A 481 -10.85 20.96 5.21
N GLN A 482 -11.97 21.55 4.79
CA GLN A 482 -12.99 22.02 5.72
C GLN A 482 -13.54 20.86 6.57
N LEU A 483 -13.86 19.72 5.93
CA LEU A 483 -14.33 18.52 6.62
C LEU A 483 -13.32 18.01 7.67
N LEU A 484 -12.01 18.05 7.36
CA LEU A 484 -10.95 17.67 8.29
C LEU A 484 -10.82 18.66 9.45
N LYS A 485 -10.88 19.98 9.20
CA LYS A 485 -10.84 21.01 10.27
C LYS A 485 -12.01 20.86 11.24
N ASP A 486 -13.22 20.73 10.72
CA ASP A 486 -14.43 20.63 11.53
C ASP A 486 -14.40 19.35 12.37
N THR A 487 -14.01 18.22 11.77
CA THR A 487 -13.85 16.96 12.49
C THR A 487 -12.71 17.04 13.52
N TRP A 488 -11.57 17.66 13.20
CA TRP A 488 -10.44 17.82 14.11
C TRP A 488 -10.83 18.60 15.37
N ASN A 489 -11.53 19.73 15.21
CA ASN A 489 -11.98 20.57 16.30
C ASN A 489 -13.09 19.88 17.12
N ASN A 490 -14.15 19.40 16.46
CA ASN A 490 -15.32 18.81 17.14
C ASN A 490 -14.97 17.48 17.83
N PHE A 491 -14.11 16.66 17.22
CA PHE A 491 -13.65 15.40 17.81
C PHE A 491 -12.41 15.58 18.70
N GLY A 492 -11.83 16.78 18.84
CA GLY A 492 -10.62 16.99 19.64
C GLY A 492 -9.49 16.02 19.29
N ALA A 493 -9.22 15.85 18.00
CA ALA A 493 -8.20 14.93 17.49
C ALA A 493 -6.78 15.46 17.74
N GLU A 494 -5.82 14.57 17.95
CA GLU A 494 -4.39 14.93 18.04
C GLU A 494 -3.56 14.42 16.84
N VAL A 495 -4.15 13.60 15.96
CA VAL A 495 -3.50 13.09 14.74
C VAL A 495 -4.52 12.68 13.67
N ILE A 496 -4.15 12.86 12.39
CA ILE A 496 -4.88 12.42 11.21
C ILE A 496 -4.01 11.41 10.46
N PHE A 497 -4.53 10.21 10.18
CA PHE A 497 -3.89 9.25 9.27
C PHE A 497 -4.70 9.19 7.98
N ILE A 498 -4.10 9.66 6.89
CA ILE A 498 -4.69 9.73 5.56
C ILE A 498 -4.38 8.43 4.79
N THR A 499 -5.34 7.94 4.02
CA THR A 499 -5.15 6.82 3.08
C THR A 499 -5.90 7.13 1.79
N SER A 500 -5.25 7.88 0.90
CA SER A 500 -5.78 8.39 -0.37
C SER A 500 -4.81 8.15 -1.52
N ASN A 501 -5.28 8.31 -2.77
CA ASN A 501 -4.43 8.44 -3.96
C ASN A 501 -3.48 9.65 -3.86
N MET A 502 -2.42 9.69 -4.67
CA MET A 502 -1.35 10.70 -4.61
C MET A 502 -1.89 12.14 -4.55
N LYS A 503 -2.76 12.53 -5.49
CA LYS A 503 -3.36 13.87 -5.52
C LYS A 503 -4.13 14.22 -4.24
N GLY A 504 -5.08 13.38 -3.82
CA GLY A 504 -5.87 13.64 -2.62
C GLY A 504 -5.03 13.60 -1.33
N ASN A 505 -4.02 12.73 -1.30
CA ASN A 505 -3.04 12.65 -0.23
C ASN A 505 -2.25 13.96 -0.09
N ASP A 506 -1.72 14.47 -1.20
CA ASP A 506 -0.88 15.67 -1.20
C ASP A 506 -1.70 16.92 -0.87
N GLU A 507 -2.91 17.06 -1.43
CA GLU A 507 -3.86 18.12 -1.08
C GLU A 507 -4.16 18.12 0.44
N MET A 508 -4.45 16.95 1.03
CA MET A 508 -4.70 16.84 2.47
C MET A 508 -3.45 17.07 3.32
N MET A 509 -2.28 16.55 2.93
CA MET A 509 -1.02 16.71 3.67
C MET A 509 -0.55 18.16 3.66
N GLN A 510 -0.70 18.87 2.55
CA GLN A 510 -0.43 20.30 2.42
C GLN A 510 -1.37 21.08 3.32
N GLY A 511 -2.69 20.96 3.13
CA GLY A 511 -3.67 21.71 3.93
C GLY A 511 -3.56 21.44 5.44
N CYS A 512 -3.39 20.18 5.87
CA CYS A 512 -3.20 19.88 7.29
C CYS A 512 -1.95 20.56 7.86
N ARG A 513 -0.86 20.62 7.09
CA ARG A 513 0.40 21.21 7.53
C ARG A 513 0.30 22.73 7.72
N GLU A 514 -0.47 23.42 6.88
CA GLU A 514 -0.65 24.88 6.97
C GLU A 514 -1.54 25.29 8.14
N GLU A 515 -2.52 24.43 8.46
CA GLU A 515 -3.44 24.58 9.59
C GLU A 515 -2.85 24.06 10.91
N GLY A 516 -1.59 23.61 10.92
CA GLY A 516 -0.92 23.05 12.09
C GLY A 516 -1.40 21.64 12.51
N MET A 517 -2.43 21.09 11.85
CA MET A 517 -2.95 19.75 12.10
C MET A 517 -1.90 18.67 11.81
N HIS A 518 -1.79 17.70 12.71
CA HIS A 518 -0.77 16.67 12.62
C HIS A 518 -1.24 15.51 11.72
N ALA A 519 -0.68 15.39 10.53
CA ALA A 519 -1.11 14.41 9.53
C ALA A 519 0.01 13.47 9.07
N PHE A 520 -0.36 12.21 8.79
CA PHE A 520 0.50 11.19 8.16
C PHE A 520 -0.20 10.60 6.94
N GLY A 521 0.40 10.81 5.77
CA GLY A 521 -0.13 10.43 4.45
C GLY A 521 0.22 9.02 4.01
N THR A 522 -0.42 8.55 2.94
CA THR A 522 0.12 7.45 2.12
C THR A 522 1.51 7.87 1.61
N LEU A 523 2.52 6.99 1.73
CA LEU A 523 3.80 7.22 1.07
C LEU A 523 3.72 6.80 -0.40
N TRP A 524 4.18 7.69 -1.29
CA TRP A 524 4.31 7.46 -2.74
C TRP A 524 5.79 7.45 -3.17
N ASP A 525 6.64 8.20 -2.46
CA ASP A 525 8.10 8.13 -2.53
C ASP A 525 8.60 6.94 -1.67
N PHE A 526 9.17 5.90 -2.28
CA PHE A 526 9.51 4.66 -1.57
C PHE A 526 10.85 4.02 -1.90
#